data_AF-A0A8C0KLC7-F1
#
_entry.id   AF-A0A8C0KLC7-F1
#
_cell.length_a   1.000
_cell.length_b   1.000
_cell.length_c   1.000
_cell.angle_alpha   90.00
_cell.angle_beta   90.00
_cell.angle_gamma   90.00
#
_symmetry.space_group_name_H-M   'P 1'
#
loop_
_entity.id
_entity.type
_entity.pdbx_description
1 polymer ?
#
loop_
_entity_poly.entity_id
_entity_poly.type
_entity_poly.pdbx_seq_one_letter_code
_entity_poly.pdbx_strand_id
1 'polypeptide(L)'
;MRLSLSVLLVTLALCCYEGNAFTCPGFALELKSFLVLDTASYKTILRILCDPPQEVIQAKLKVKNCTDDISLENRMLIARTMVIPFFFKCSQSDCLLCAVSD
;
A
#
# COMPACT_ATOMS: atom_id res chain seq x y z
N MET A 1 -18.73 -24.89 9.60
CA MET A 1 -17.53 -24.69 8.77
C MET A 1 -16.87 -23.35 9.12
N ARG A 2 -16.03 -23.34 10.16
CA ARG A 2 -15.27 -22.15 10.61
C ARG A 2 -13.75 -22.34 10.55
N LEU A 3 -13.31 -23.58 10.34
CA LEU A 3 -11.89 -23.96 10.30
C LEU A 3 -11.17 -23.45 9.06
N SER A 4 -11.88 -23.29 7.93
CA SER A 4 -11.27 -22.82 6.67
C SER A 4 -10.69 -21.41 6.78
N LEU A 5 -11.37 -20.51 7.50
CA LEU A 5 -10.91 -19.12 7.69
C LEU A 5 -9.66 -19.07 8.58
N SER A 6 -9.64 -19.84 9.65
CA SER A 6 -8.51 -19.92 10.59
C SER A 6 -7.27 -20.50 9.93
N VAL A 7 -7.42 -21.56 9.14
CA VAL A 7 -6.31 -22.18 8.39
C VAL A 7 -5.77 -21.21 7.34
N LEU A 8 -6.64 -20.51 6.61
CA LEU A 8 -6.23 -19.49 5.63
C LEU A 8 -5.40 -18.37 6.26
N LEU A 9 -5.84 -17.85 7.42
CA LEU A 9 -5.11 -16.79 8.12
C LEU A 9 -3.74 -17.27 8.65
N VAL A 10 -3.66 -18.51 9.11
CA VAL A 10 -2.39 -19.12 9.57
C VAL A 10 -1.43 -19.36 8.39
N THR A 11 -1.94 -19.85 7.25
CA THR A 11 -1.12 -20.01 6.04
C THR A 11 -0.64 -18.66 5.51
N LEU A 12 -1.50 -17.63 5.50
CA LEU A 12 -1.11 -16.28 5.11
C LEU A 12 0.00 -15.73 6.03
N ALA A 13 -0.15 -15.93 7.35
CA ALA A 13 0.85 -15.52 8.33
C ALA A 13 2.20 -16.25 8.15
N LEU A 14 2.18 -17.55 7.82
CA LEU A 14 3.39 -18.34 7.52
C LEU A 14 4.05 -17.90 6.20
N CYS A 15 3.28 -17.67 5.15
CA CYS A 15 3.80 -17.16 3.87
C CYS A 15 4.39 -15.75 4.03
N CYS A 16 3.79 -14.89 4.87
CA CYS A 16 4.35 -13.57 5.21
C CYS A 16 5.55 -13.62 6.17
N TYR A 17 5.81 -14.75 6.83
CA TYR A 17 6.95 -14.93 7.75
C TYR A 17 8.21 -15.37 7.02
N GLU A 18 8.10 -16.24 6.00
CA GLU A 18 9.24 -16.65 5.16
C GLU A 18 9.61 -15.59 4.11
N GLY A 19 8.64 -14.78 3.68
CA GLY A 19 8.89 -13.62 2.84
C GLY A 19 9.44 -12.47 3.67
N ASN A 20 10.76 -12.36 3.79
CA ASN A 20 11.44 -11.13 4.24
C ASN A 20 11.31 -10.04 3.15
N ALA A 21 10.08 -9.79 2.71
CA ALA A 21 9.73 -8.94 1.60
C ALA A 21 9.57 -7.52 2.14
N PHE A 22 10.67 -6.79 2.14
CA PHE A 22 10.66 -5.36 2.37
C PHE A 22 9.64 -4.72 1.44
N THR A 23 8.70 -3.97 2.01
CA THR A 23 7.73 -3.29 1.17
C THR A 23 8.44 -2.15 0.45
N CYS A 24 8.30 -2.11 -0.89
CA CYS A 24 8.90 -1.06 -1.69
C CYS A 24 8.51 0.33 -1.15
N PRO A 25 9.48 1.23 -0.90
CA PRO A 25 9.19 2.56 -0.37
C PRO A 25 8.27 3.36 -1.31
N GLY A 26 8.33 3.11 -2.62
CA GLY A 26 7.42 3.68 -3.60
C GLY A 26 5.98 3.23 -3.39
N PHE A 27 5.75 1.95 -3.09
CA PHE A 27 4.42 1.43 -2.78
C PHE A 27 3.89 1.97 -1.45
N ALA A 28 4.75 2.06 -0.43
CA ALA A 28 4.39 2.65 0.86
C ALA A 28 3.92 4.11 0.71
N LEU A 29 4.68 4.90 -0.06
CA LEU A 29 4.37 6.29 -0.34
C LEU A 29 3.08 6.40 -1.15
N GLU A 30 2.91 5.56 -2.17
CA GLU A 30 1.72 5.54 -3.01
C GLU A 30 0.45 5.24 -2.20
N LEU A 31 0.48 4.20 -1.36
CA LEU A 31 -0.65 3.81 -0.51
C LEU A 31 -1.01 4.90 0.51
N LYS A 32 0.01 5.53 1.12
CA LYS A 32 -0.20 6.67 2.02
C LYS A 32 -0.82 7.84 1.27
N SER A 33 -0.31 8.15 0.08
CA SER A 33 -0.84 9.22 -0.78
C SER A 33 -2.27 8.94 -1.24
N PHE A 34 -2.61 7.69 -1.54
CA PHE A 34 -3.97 7.28 -1.91
C PHE A 34 -4.99 7.58 -0.81
N LEU A 35 -4.64 7.26 0.45
CA LEU A 35 -5.51 7.41 1.60
C LEU A 35 -5.65 8.85 2.11
N VAL A 36 -4.59 9.66 1.98
CA VAL A 36 -4.51 10.98 2.66
C VAL A 36 -4.66 12.16 1.70
N LEU A 37 -4.11 12.08 0.49
CA LEU A 37 -4.11 13.21 -0.44
C LEU A 37 -5.45 13.34 -1.16
N ASP A 38 -5.75 14.55 -1.63
CA ASP A 38 -6.84 14.76 -2.58
C ASP A 38 -6.53 14.13 -3.95
N THR A 39 -7.55 13.97 -4.78
CA THR A 39 -7.46 13.31 -6.10
C THR A 39 -6.46 13.96 -7.06
N ALA A 40 -6.32 15.30 -7.06
CA ALA A 40 -5.39 15.98 -7.94
C ALA A 40 -3.94 15.76 -7.49
N SER A 41 -3.67 15.92 -6.19
CA SER A 41 -2.37 15.66 -5.60
C SER A 41 -1.95 14.19 -5.76
N TYR A 42 -2.87 13.26 -5.55
CA TYR A 42 -2.63 11.83 -5.74
C TYR A 42 -2.29 11.47 -7.20
N LYS A 43 -3.01 12.04 -8.18
CA LYS A 43 -2.72 11.84 -9.60
C LYS A 43 -1.32 12.32 -9.97
N THR A 44 -0.87 13.43 -9.38
CA THR A 44 0.50 13.93 -9.56
C THR A 44 1.53 12.95 -8.99
N ILE A 45 1.31 12.43 -7.78
CA ILE A 45 2.18 11.41 -7.17
C ILE A 45 2.24 10.13 -8.01
N LEU A 46 1.11 9.65 -8.55
CA LEU A 46 1.10 8.47 -9.42
C LEU A 46 1.95 8.63 -10.67
N ARG A 47 1.92 9.82 -11.29
CA ARG A 47 2.75 10.13 -12.46
C ARG A 47 4.23 10.21 -12.10
N ILE A 48 4.57 10.81 -10.96
CA ILE A 48 5.96 10.92 -10.50
C ILE A 48 6.56 9.56 -10.14
N LEU A 49 5.79 8.68 -9.49
CA LEU A 49 6.32 7.42 -8.96
C LEU A 49 6.53 6.35 -10.02
N CYS A 50 5.62 6.23 -10.99
CA CYS A 50 5.59 5.08 -11.89
C CYS A 50 5.25 5.40 -13.35
N ASP A 51 4.95 6.67 -13.67
CA ASP A 51 4.40 7.13 -14.95
C ASP A 51 3.51 6.10 -15.69
N PRO A 52 2.43 5.60 -15.05
CA PRO A 52 1.68 4.48 -15.59
C PRO A 52 0.79 4.91 -16.76
N PRO A 53 0.36 3.96 -17.63
CA PRO A 53 -0.58 4.24 -18.70
C PRO A 53 -1.85 4.94 -18.18
N GLN A 54 -2.41 5.82 -19.00
CA GLN A 54 -3.58 6.62 -18.63
C GLN A 54 -4.77 5.77 -18.16
N GLU A 55 -4.94 4.58 -18.72
CA GLU A 55 -5.98 3.61 -18.31
C GLU A 55 -5.83 3.18 -16.85
N VAL A 56 -4.60 2.92 -16.40
CA VAL A 56 -4.28 2.54 -15.02
C VAL A 56 -4.56 3.69 -14.07
N ILE A 57 -4.21 4.92 -14.48
CA ILE A 57 -4.52 6.13 -13.70
C ILE A 57 -6.04 6.24 -13.50
N GLN A 58 -6.82 6.11 -14.56
CA GLN A 58 -8.29 6.22 -14.48
C GLN A 58 -8.90 5.14 -13.60
N ALA A 59 -8.45 3.89 -13.73
CA ALA A 59 -8.89 2.80 -12.89
C ALA A 59 -8.61 3.08 -11.40
N LYS A 60 -7.43 3.59 -11.09
CA LYS A 60 -7.02 3.89 -9.71
C LYS A 60 -7.78 5.08 -9.13
N LEU A 61 -8.03 6.12 -9.93
CA LEU A 61 -8.86 7.25 -9.54
C LEU A 61 -10.32 6.84 -9.28
N LYS A 62 -10.84 5.86 -10.02
CA LYS A 62 -12.18 5.31 -9.74
C LYS A 62 -12.26 4.66 -8.36
N VAL A 63 -11.24 3.88 -7.97
CA VAL A 63 -11.17 3.29 -6.62
C VAL A 63 -10.96 4.37 -5.56
N LYS A 64 -10.19 5.42 -5.87
CA LYS A 64 -9.99 6.56 -4.98
C LYS A 64 -11.30 7.26 -4.66
N ASN A 65 -12.18 7.48 -5.63
CA ASN A 65 -13.48 8.12 -5.38
C ASN A 65 -14.30 7.35 -4.33
N CYS A 66 -14.36 6.03 -4.42
CA CYS A 66 -15.03 5.21 -3.40
C CYS A 66 -14.34 5.28 -2.03
N THR A 67 -13.02 5.46 -2.01
CA THR A 67 -12.25 5.59 -0.77
C THR A 67 -12.44 6.98 -0.15
N ASP A 68 -12.61 8.01 -0.97
CA ASP A 68 -12.80 9.39 -0.53
C ASP A 68 -14.18 9.61 0.12
N ASP A 69 -15.16 8.75 -0.15
CA ASP A 69 -16.45 8.70 0.56
C ASP A 69 -16.29 8.30 2.05
N ILE A 70 -15.18 7.65 2.41
CA ILE A 70 -14.86 7.31 3.80
C ILE A 70 -14.41 8.59 4.53
N SER A 71 -14.83 8.77 5.78
CA SER A 71 -14.36 9.89 6.59
C SER A 71 -12.83 9.92 6.69
N LEU A 72 -12.25 11.12 6.70
CA LEU A 72 -10.80 11.30 6.78
C LEU A 72 -10.22 10.63 8.04
N GLU A 73 -10.94 10.67 9.16
CA GLU A 73 -10.55 10.01 10.40
C GLU A 73 -10.37 8.50 10.22
N ASN A 74 -11.33 7.83 9.58
CA ASN A 74 -11.27 6.40 9.32
C ASN A 74 -10.14 6.06 8.33
N ARG A 75 -9.93 6.89 7.30
CA ARG A 75 -8.78 6.75 6.38
C ARG A 75 -7.45 6.89 7.11
N MET A 76 -7.35 7.79 8.08
CA MET A 76 -6.15 7.98 8.91
C MET A 76 -5.94 6.82 9.87
N LEU A 77 -6.99 6.22 10.44
CA LEU A 77 -6.88 4.99 11.22
C LEU A 77 -6.32 3.85 10.36
N ILE A 78 -6.87 3.66 9.16
CA ILE A 78 -6.38 2.65 8.19
C ILE A 78 -4.91 2.92 7.85
N ALA A 79 -4.55 4.16 7.51
CA ALA A 79 -3.17 4.52 7.19
C ALA A 79 -2.21 4.23 8.37
N ARG A 80 -2.61 4.53 9.61
CA ARG A 80 -1.79 4.23 10.80
C ARG A 80 -1.64 2.73 11.03
N THR A 81 -2.70 1.96 10.85
CA THR A 81 -2.68 0.50 10.99
C THR A 81 -1.90 -0.19 9.87
N MET A 82 -1.91 0.36 8.66
CA MET A 82 -1.15 -0.21 7.54
C MET A 82 0.32 0.23 7.57
N VAL A 83 0.62 1.51 7.79
CA VAL A 83 1.98 2.08 7.64
C VAL A 83 2.88 1.80 8.85
N ILE A 84 2.34 1.65 10.07
CA ILE A 84 3.17 1.57 11.28
C ILE A 84 3.56 0.12 11.66
N PRO A 85 2.66 -0.86 11.81
CA PRO A 85 3.05 -2.21 12.22
C PRO A 85 3.53 -3.12 11.08
N PHE A 86 3.07 -2.94 9.83
CA PHE A 86 3.48 -3.81 8.71
C PHE A 86 4.81 -3.39 8.08
N PHE A 87 5.07 -2.09 7.93
CA PHE A 87 6.30 -1.60 7.28
C PHE A 87 7.49 -1.51 8.24
N PHE A 88 7.30 -1.10 9.50
CA PHE A 88 8.42 -0.96 10.45
C PHE A 88 8.89 -2.30 11.03
N LYS A 89 8.04 -3.33 11.10
CA LYS A 89 8.46 -4.63 11.64
C LYS A 89 9.38 -5.41 10.68
N CYS A 90 9.41 -5.01 9.40
CA CYS A 90 10.40 -5.47 8.42
C CYS A 90 11.51 -4.43 8.18
N SER A 91 11.64 -3.38 8.99
CA SER A 91 12.64 -2.32 8.82
C SER A 91 13.97 -2.65 9.53
N GLN A 92 14.46 -3.88 9.40
CA GLN A 92 15.82 -4.19 9.80
C GLN A 92 16.57 -4.72 8.57
N SER A 93 17.42 -3.84 8.01
CA SER A 93 18.47 -4.06 7.00
C SER A 93 18.12 -3.72 5.54
N ASP A 94 18.61 -2.55 5.11
CA ASP A 94 19.10 -2.20 3.77
C ASP A 94 18.11 -1.78 2.66
N CYS A 95 17.80 -0.48 2.68
CA CYS A 95 16.88 0.22 1.79
C CYS A 95 17.57 0.95 0.61
N LEU A 96 18.60 0.35 -0.01
CA LEU A 96 19.40 1.05 -1.06
C LEU A 96 19.48 0.35 -2.44
N LEU A 97 18.58 -0.60 -2.76
CA LEU A 97 18.67 -1.33 -4.05
C LEU A 97 17.47 -1.21 -5.00
N CYS A 98 16.37 -0.55 -4.64
CA CYS A 98 15.23 -0.42 -5.57
C CYS A 98 15.29 0.78 -6.53
N ALA A 99 16.40 1.53 -6.56
CA ALA A 99 16.54 2.72 -7.42
C ALA A 99 17.24 2.45 -8.77
N VAL A 100 17.84 1.28 -9.00
CA VAL A 100 18.53 0.97 -10.26
C VAL A 100 18.45 -0.53 -10.54
N SER A 101 17.47 -0.94 -11.34
CA SER A 101 17.58 -2.14 -12.19
C SER A 101 16.59 -2.01 -13.34
N ASP A 102 17.09 -1.42 -14.43
CA ASP A 102 16.97 -2.04 -15.76
C ASP A 102 17.55 -3.47 -15.72
#